data_AF-A0A836PNK8-F1
#
_entry.id   AF-A0A836PNK8-F1
#
_cell.length_a   1.000
_cell.length_b   1.000
_cell.length_c   1.000
_cell.angle_alpha   90.00
_cell.angle_beta   90.00
_cell.angle_gamma   90.00
#
_symmetry.space_group_name_H-M   'P 1'
#
loop_
_entity.id
_entity.type
_entity.pdbx_description
1 polymer ?
#
loop_
_entity_poly.entity_id
_entity_poly.type
_entity_poly.pdbx_seq_one_letter_code
_entity_poly.pdbx_strand_id
1 'polypeptide(L)'
;MKSIKDAYEELKGDLSDTFMFDKYDKYLYYLGRSGYIAAELKTTYPDGQYICTVEEFNNYKPESSSVWLRKPEKPVYTQVMADAGELPSVGMEFIDLGCDNPEIPKVCLAVDGTVVVYKNSTFDYQCAEVTECKPLIPHIDLIDGKAYLFNLVSGTQVHVGIYSKTLMRFILEVSHYDVSKCANIQLLEVVK
;
A
#
# COMPACT_ATOMS: atom_id res chain seq x y z
N MET A 1 -14.47 2.28 -30.25
CA MET A 1 -14.10 3.43 -29.41
C MET A 1 -14.51 3.07 -28.00
N LYS A 2 -13.56 2.90 -27.07
CA LYS A 2 -13.84 2.60 -25.66
C LYS A 2 -14.60 3.76 -25.00
N SER A 3 -15.57 3.44 -24.17
CA SER A 3 -16.34 4.40 -23.37
C SER A 3 -15.86 4.43 -21.91
N ILE A 4 -16.37 5.38 -21.11
CA ILE A 4 -16.13 5.41 -19.65
C ILE A 4 -16.61 4.11 -19.01
N LYS A 5 -17.75 3.56 -19.47
CA LYS A 5 -18.28 2.28 -19.00
C LYS A 5 -17.30 1.14 -19.25
N ASP A 6 -16.78 1.01 -20.48
CA ASP A 6 -15.84 -0.05 -20.83
C ASP A 6 -14.57 0.05 -19.97
N ALA A 7 -14.06 1.27 -19.78
CA ALA A 7 -12.91 1.52 -18.91
C ALA A 7 -13.21 1.15 -17.46
N TYR A 8 -14.37 1.54 -16.94
CA TYR A 8 -14.76 1.30 -15.55
C TYR A 8 -14.96 -0.20 -15.27
N GLU A 9 -15.53 -0.95 -16.21
CA GLU A 9 -15.70 -2.41 -16.11
C GLU A 9 -14.36 -3.15 -16.20
N GLU A 10 -13.46 -2.75 -17.12
CA GLU A 10 -12.18 -3.42 -17.32
C GLU A 10 -11.15 -3.10 -16.23
N LEU A 11 -11.14 -1.86 -15.74
CA LEU A 11 -10.33 -1.42 -14.59
C LEU A 11 -11.01 -1.70 -13.25
N LYS A 12 -12.23 -2.27 -13.25
CA LYS A 12 -13.02 -2.57 -12.05
C LYS A 12 -13.18 -1.37 -11.09
N GLY A 13 -13.22 -0.15 -11.65
CA GLY A 13 -13.28 1.10 -10.89
C GLY A 13 -12.00 1.48 -10.14
N ASP A 14 -10.86 0.81 -10.38
CA ASP A 14 -9.57 1.12 -9.77
C ASP A 14 -8.56 1.60 -10.83
N LEU A 15 -8.17 2.87 -10.78
CA LEU A 15 -7.17 3.44 -11.68
C LEU A 15 -5.75 2.91 -11.39
N SER A 16 -5.52 2.23 -10.25
CA SER A 16 -4.23 1.57 -9.99
C SER A 16 -3.91 0.46 -10.98
N ASP A 17 -4.91 -0.05 -11.70
CA ASP A 17 -4.75 -1.07 -12.73
C ASP A 17 -4.36 -0.46 -14.10
N THR A 18 -4.15 0.86 -14.18
CA THR A 18 -3.60 1.52 -15.37
C THR A 18 -2.07 1.48 -15.37
N PHE A 19 -1.46 1.51 -16.56
CA PHE A 19 -0.01 1.29 -16.71
C PHE A 19 0.85 2.42 -16.10
N MET A 20 0.25 3.58 -15.83
CA MET A 20 0.86 4.75 -15.19
C MET A 20 -0.28 5.61 -14.60
N PHE A 21 -0.50 5.51 -13.28
CA PHE A 21 -1.36 6.45 -12.56
C PHE A 21 -0.52 7.17 -11.50
N ASP A 22 -0.28 8.45 -11.73
CA ASP A 22 0.23 9.41 -10.74
C ASP A 22 -0.94 10.25 -10.20
N LYS A 23 -0.81 10.76 -8.98
CA LYS A 23 -1.80 11.65 -8.35
C LYS A 23 -2.05 12.95 -9.13
N TYR A 24 -1.18 13.28 -10.08
CA TYR A 24 -1.30 14.45 -10.95
C TYR A 24 -2.00 14.15 -12.28
N ASP A 25 -2.28 12.89 -12.58
CA ASP A 25 -2.93 12.53 -13.82
C ASP A 25 -4.40 12.95 -13.82
N LYS A 26 -4.83 13.50 -14.97
CA LYS A 26 -6.14 14.13 -15.14
C LYS A 26 -6.96 13.49 -16.25
N TYR A 27 -6.33 12.78 -17.18
CA TYR A 27 -6.96 12.29 -18.40
C TYR A 27 -6.65 10.81 -18.61
N LEU A 28 -7.68 10.02 -18.90
CA LEU A 28 -7.59 8.59 -19.15
C LEU A 28 -7.65 8.30 -20.65
N TYR A 29 -6.72 7.49 -21.13
CA TYR A 29 -6.64 7.04 -22.52
C TYR A 29 -6.65 5.52 -22.62
N TYR A 30 -7.12 5.03 -23.75
CA TYR A 30 -6.94 3.64 -24.18
C TYR A 30 -5.94 3.57 -25.33
N LEU A 31 -4.90 2.78 -25.14
CA LEU A 31 -3.79 2.60 -26.11
C LEU A 31 -3.87 1.26 -26.87
N GLY A 32 -5.05 0.64 -26.93
CA GLY A 32 -5.21 -0.65 -27.61
C GLY A 32 -4.55 -1.79 -26.84
N ARG A 33 -3.46 -2.35 -27.39
CA ARG A 33 -2.77 -3.51 -26.79
C ARG A 33 -2.08 -3.20 -25.47
N SER A 34 -1.74 -1.93 -25.22
CA SER A 34 -1.09 -1.50 -23.97
C SER A 34 -2.08 -1.19 -22.84
N GLY A 35 -3.38 -1.36 -23.07
CA GLY A 35 -4.40 -1.13 -22.05
C GLY A 35 -4.70 0.35 -21.81
N TYR A 36 -4.98 0.70 -20.55
CA TYR A 36 -5.35 2.04 -20.12
C TYR A 36 -4.17 2.78 -19.49
N ILE A 37 -4.12 4.10 -19.72
CA ILE A 37 -3.08 4.97 -19.17
C ILE A 37 -3.68 6.30 -18.74
N ALA A 38 -3.22 6.83 -17.61
CA ALA A 38 -3.57 8.17 -17.17
C ALA A 38 -2.45 9.16 -17.53
N ALA A 39 -2.81 10.44 -17.71
CA ALA A 39 -1.87 11.49 -18.05
C ALA A 39 -2.24 12.82 -17.42
N GLU A 40 -1.25 13.62 -17.04
CA GLU A 40 -1.45 14.98 -16.53
C GLU A 40 -2.03 15.94 -17.57
N LEU A 41 -1.60 15.82 -18.83
CA LEU A 41 -2.00 16.72 -19.93
C LEU A 41 -2.86 16.01 -20.98
N LYS A 42 -3.80 16.75 -21.57
CA LYS A 42 -4.72 16.21 -22.57
C LYS A 42 -4.04 15.86 -23.92
N THR A 43 -2.81 16.30 -24.10
CA THR A 43 -2.06 16.14 -25.34
C THR A 43 -0.91 15.13 -25.21
N THR A 44 -0.75 14.50 -24.05
CA THR A 44 0.38 13.60 -23.77
C THR A 44 0.40 12.39 -24.70
N TYR A 45 -0.78 11.86 -25.05
CA TYR A 45 -0.92 10.69 -25.90
C TYR A 45 -1.74 11.02 -27.15
N PRO A 46 -1.13 11.65 -28.17
CA PRO A 46 -1.84 12.06 -29.38
C PRO A 46 -2.37 10.86 -30.20
N ASP A 47 -1.70 9.71 -30.10
CA ASP A 47 -2.11 8.45 -30.74
C ASP A 47 -3.08 7.62 -29.87
N GLY A 48 -3.33 8.06 -28.63
CA GLY A 48 -4.20 7.39 -27.67
C GLY A 48 -5.66 7.77 -27.84
N GLN A 49 -6.56 6.83 -27.64
CA GLN A 49 -7.99 7.14 -27.63
C GLN A 49 -8.35 7.77 -26.28
N TYR A 50 -8.62 9.08 -26.27
CA TYR A 50 -9.16 9.76 -25.09
C TYR A 50 -10.49 9.13 -24.67
N ILE A 51 -10.63 8.83 -23.38
CA ILE A 51 -11.83 8.25 -22.79
C ILE A 51 -12.59 9.31 -21.99
N CYS A 52 -11.96 9.82 -20.94
CA CYS A 52 -12.53 10.79 -20.01
C CYS A 52 -11.45 11.41 -19.13
N THR A 53 -11.84 12.32 -18.26
CA THR A 53 -11.02 12.76 -17.14
C THR A 53 -11.03 11.72 -16.02
N VAL A 54 -9.98 11.74 -15.19
CA VAL A 54 -9.90 10.91 -13.96
C VAL A 54 -11.05 11.24 -13.01
N GLU A 55 -11.46 12.51 -12.94
CA GLU A 55 -12.60 12.93 -12.15
C GLU A 55 -13.92 12.34 -12.68
N GLU A 56 -14.15 12.37 -14.00
CA GLU A 56 -15.32 11.74 -14.62
C GLU A 56 -15.34 10.23 -14.39
N PHE A 57 -14.19 9.57 -14.45
CA PHE A 57 -14.06 8.14 -14.17
C PHE A 57 -14.42 7.81 -12.71
N ASN A 58 -13.84 8.53 -11.75
CA ASN A 58 -14.08 8.31 -10.31
C ASN A 58 -15.52 8.63 -9.89
N ASN A 59 -16.18 9.54 -10.61
CA ASN A 59 -17.58 9.91 -10.38
C ASN A 59 -18.58 9.09 -11.21
N TYR A 60 -18.10 8.20 -12.07
CA TYR A 60 -18.97 7.39 -12.92
C TYR A 60 -19.81 6.42 -12.08
N LYS A 61 -21.14 6.51 -12.21
CA LYS A 61 -22.10 5.60 -11.57
C LYS A 61 -22.79 4.79 -12.65
N PRO A 62 -22.48 3.49 -12.82
CA PRO A 62 -23.20 2.68 -13.79
C PRO A 62 -24.67 2.54 -13.37
N GLU A 63 -25.59 2.74 -14.32
CA GLU A 63 -27.05 2.78 -14.09
C GLU A 63 -27.66 1.45 -13.58
N SER A 64 -26.85 0.40 -13.39
CA SER A 64 -27.31 -0.94 -13.01
C SER A 64 -26.36 -1.71 -12.08
N SER A 65 -25.72 -1.07 -11.10
CA SER A 65 -24.92 -1.80 -10.09
C SER A 65 -25.51 -1.72 -8.68
N SER A 66 -26.67 -2.34 -8.48
CA SER A 66 -27.06 -2.87 -7.17
C SER A 66 -26.23 -4.09 -6.74
N VAL A 67 -25.20 -4.46 -7.51
CA VAL A 67 -24.32 -5.61 -7.26
C VAL A 67 -22.86 -5.21 -7.49
N TRP A 68 -22.33 -4.28 -6.70
CA TRP A 68 -20.92 -4.32 -6.29
C TRP A 68 -20.87 -4.09 -4.78
N LEU A 69 -21.30 -5.15 -4.10
CA LEU A 69 -21.02 -5.43 -2.71
C LEU A 69 -19.54 -5.11 -2.44
N ARG A 70 -19.31 -4.29 -1.39
CA ARG A 70 -18.06 -4.12 -0.63
C ARG A 70 -16.77 -4.38 -1.42
N LYS A 71 -15.99 -3.32 -1.65
CA LYS A 71 -14.55 -3.37 -1.95
C LYS A 71 -13.95 -4.65 -1.34
N PRO A 72 -13.54 -5.67 -2.12
CA PRO A 72 -12.84 -6.79 -1.54
C PRO A 72 -11.62 -6.17 -0.84
N GLU A 73 -11.52 -6.36 0.47
CA GLU A 73 -10.32 -5.97 1.20
C GLU A 73 -9.14 -6.57 0.44
N LYS A 74 -8.27 -5.72 -0.12
CA LYS A 74 -7.03 -6.19 -0.75
C LYS A 74 -6.37 -7.09 0.30
N PRO A 75 -6.11 -8.38 0.01
CA PRO A 75 -5.59 -9.28 1.03
C PRO A 75 -4.28 -8.69 1.56
N VAL A 76 -4.19 -8.50 2.87
CA VAL A 76 -3.06 -7.81 3.52
C VAL A 76 -1.99 -8.84 3.82
N TYR A 77 -0.73 -8.54 3.50
CA TYR A 77 0.38 -9.37 3.96
C TYR A 77 0.44 -9.29 5.50
N THR A 78 0.31 -10.43 6.18
CA THR A 78 0.15 -10.47 7.65
C THR A 78 1.41 -10.92 8.37
N GLN A 79 1.50 -10.63 9.66
CA GLN A 79 2.59 -11.11 10.50
C GLN A 79 2.66 -12.65 10.54
N VAL A 80 1.51 -13.33 10.51
CA VAL A 80 1.47 -14.81 10.47
C VAL A 80 2.12 -15.36 9.20
N MET A 81 1.87 -14.73 8.04
CA MET A 81 2.51 -15.11 6.77
C MET A 81 4.02 -14.86 6.83
N ALA A 82 4.44 -13.71 7.36
CA ALA A 82 5.86 -13.40 7.52
C ALA A 82 6.57 -14.37 8.49
N ASP A 83 5.93 -14.72 9.61
CA ASP A 83 6.45 -15.66 10.61
C ASP A 83 6.55 -17.10 10.06
N ALA A 84 5.69 -17.45 9.10
CA ALA A 84 5.74 -18.71 8.36
C ALA A 84 6.78 -18.72 7.22
N GLY A 85 7.45 -17.59 6.95
CA GLY A 85 8.40 -17.44 5.84
C GLY A 85 7.73 -17.36 4.47
N GLU A 86 6.45 -16.97 4.42
CA GLU A 86 5.71 -16.78 3.18
C GLU A 86 6.01 -15.40 2.57
N LEU A 87 6.08 -15.34 1.24
CA LEU A 87 6.23 -14.08 0.51
C LEU A 87 4.88 -13.38 0.35
N PRO A 88 4.84 -12.04 0.32
CA PRO A 88 3.66 -11.31 -0.12
C PRO A 88 3.29 -11.74 -1.55
N SER A 89 2.01 -11.98 -1.79
CA SER A 89 1.49 -12.28 -3.13
C SER A 89 1.38 -11.01 -3.97
N VAL A 90 1.29 -11.16 -5.29
CA VAL A 90 1.09 -10.04 -6.22
C VAL A 90 -0.13 -9.20 -5.80
N GLY A 91 0.07 -7.88 -5.70
CA GLY A 91 -0.92 -6.91 -5.24
C GLY A 91 -0.98 -6.70 -3.73
N MET A 92 -0.28 -7.50 -2.92
CA MET A 92 -0.16 -7.28 -1.48
C MET A 92 0.86 -6.17 -1.18
N GLU A 93 0.56 -5.39 -0.14
CA GLU A 93 1.47 -4.38 0.40
C GLU A 93 2.36 -4.96 1.50
N PHE A 94 3.64 -4.59 1.50
CA PHE A 94 4.62 -5.01 2.48
C PHE A 94 5.66 -3.90 2.72
N ILE A 95 6.46 -4.07 3.76
CA ILE A 95 7.62 -3.23 4.08
C ILE A 95 8.89 -3.99 3.68
N ASP A 96 9.75 -3.36 2.88
CA ASP A 96 11.09 -3.85 2.60
C ASP A 96 12.11 -3.24 3.58
N LEU A 97 12.74 -4.10 4.37
CA LEU A 97 13.78 -3.73 5.34
C LEU A 97 15.17 -3.52 4.72
N GLY A 98 15.41 -4.00 3.49
CA GLY A 98 16.67 -3.79 2.76
C GLY A 98 16.82 -2.38 2.17
N CYS A 99 15.74 -1.61 2.16
CA CYS A 99 15.71 -0.24 1.66
C CYS A 99 16.14 0.80 2.70
N ASP A 100 16.73 1.90 2.24
CA ASP A 100 17.09 3.06 3.08
C ASP A 100 15.89 3.69 3.81
N ASN A 101 14.67 3.45 3.32
CA ASN A 101 13.44 3.95 3.91
C ASN A 101 12.37 2.85 4.06
N PRO A 102 12.43 2.05 5.15
CA PRO A 102 11.51 0.96 5.43
C PRO A 102 10.12 1.44 5.89
N GLU A 103 9.79 2.74 5.79
CA GLU A 103 8.48 3.25 6.20
C GLU A 103 7.48 3.37 5.04
N ILE A 104 7.94 3.12 3.80
CA ILE A 104 7.11 3.25 2.60
C ILE A 104 6.56 1.87 2.20
N PRO A 105 5.23 1.66 2.26
CA PRO A 105 4.59 0.47 1.71
C PRO A 105 5.00 0.22 0.27
N LYS A 106 5.40 -1.02 -0.02
CA LYS A 106 5.72 -1.51 -1.36
C LYS A 106 4.65 -2.48 -1.80
N VAL A 107 4.28 -2.44 -3.07
CA VAL A 107 3.33 -3.38 -3.66
C VAL A 107 4.11 -4.45 -4.38
N CYS A 108 3.87 -5.72 -4.03
CA CYS A 108 4.43 -6.85 -4.77
C CYS A 108 3.85 -6.87 -6.20
N LEU A 109 4.72 -6.87 -7.20
CA LEU A 109 4.38 -6.92 -8.62
C LEU A 109 4.63 -8.31 -9.22
N ALA A 110 5.61 -9.04 -8.70
CA ALA A 110 5.93 -10.41 -9.10
C ALA A 110 6.63 -11.16 -7.95
N VAL A 111 6.61 -12.50 -8.02
CA VAL A 111 7.24 -13.40 -7.03
C VAL A 111 7.98 -14.51 -7.77
N ASP A 112 9.24 -14.76 -7.42
CA ASP A 112 10.05 -15.86 -7.98
C ASP A 112 10.45 -16.89 -6.91
N GLY A 113 9.48 -17.35 -6.13
CA GLY A 113 9.63 -18.39 -5.09
C GLY A 113 10.50 -18.02 -3.88
N THR A 114 11.45 -17.10 -4.01
CA THR A 114 12.41 -16.67 -2.99
C THR A 114 12.50 -15.16 -2.82
N VAL A 115 12.05 -14.41 -3.83
CA VAL A 115 12.07 -12.94 -3.83
C VAL A 115 10.75 -12.37 -4.32
N VAL A 116 10.43 -11.16 -3.85
CA VAL A 116 9.35 -10.34 -4.40
C VAL A 116 9.93 -9.17 -5.18
N VAL A 117 9.35 -8.89 -6.34
CA VAL A 117 9.69 -7.73 -7.17
C VAL A 117 8.70 -6.61 -6.88
N TYR A 118 9.19 -5.40 -6.67
CA TYR A 118 8.38 -4.21 -6.45
C TYR A 118 9.00 -2.99 -7.13
N LYS A 119 8.24 -1.90 -7.26
CA LYS A 119 8.72 -0.64 -7.85
C LYS A 119 9.17 0.32 -6.75
N ASN A 120 10.38 0.85 -6.85
CA ASN A 120 10.88 1.89 -5.96
C ASN A 120 10.48 3.30 -6.48
N SER A 121 10.55 4.30 -5.59
CA SER A 121 10.14 5.69 -5.81
C SER A 121 10.79 6.36 -7.03
N THR A 122 11.95 5.88 -7.47
CA THR A 122 12.71 6.38 -8.63
C THR A 122 12.48 5.60 -9.92
N PHE A 123 11.38 4.85 -10.04
CA PHE A 123 11.01 4.07 -11.23
C PHE A 123 11.83 2.79 -11.50
N ASP A 124 12.79 2.46 -10.63
CA ASP A 124 13.53 1.21 -10.71
C ASP A 124 12.78 0.05 -10.04
N TYR A 125 12.88 -1.14 -10.64
CA TYR A 125 12.41 -2.37 -10.03
C TYR A 125 13.47 -2.88 -9.07
N GLN A 126 13.04 -3.27 -7.87
CA GLN A 126 13.89 -3.86 -6.85
C GLN A 126 13.29 -5.18 -6.37
N CYS A 127 14.14 -5.98 -5.74
CA CYS A 127 13.77 -7.26 -5.17
C CYS A 127 13.99 -7.21 -3.66
N ALA A 128 13.09 -7.82 -2.91
CA ALA A 128 13.29 -8.10 -1.48
C ALA A 128 13.25 -9.61 -1.26
N GLU A 129 14.15 -10.12 -0.41
CA GLU A 129 14.14 -11.49 0.07
C GLU A 129 13.00 -11.72 1.07
N VAL A 130 12.64 -12.99 1.30
CA VAL A 130 11.64 -13.39 2.31
C VAL A 130 11.91 -12.73 3.68
N THR A 131 13.17 -12.69 4.08
CA THR A 131 13.64 -12.17 5.38
C THR A 131 13.50 -10.65 5.50
N GLU A 132 13.45 -9.95 4.37
CA GLU A 132 13.36 -8.50 4.27
C GLU A 132 11.90 -8.02 4.18
N CYS A 133 10.97 -8.93 3.86
CA CYS A 133 9.55 -8.62 3.76
C CYS A 133 8.88 -8.61 5.14
N LYS A 134 8.30 -7.48 5.53
CA LYS A 134 7.46 -7.37 6.72
C LYS A 134 6.03 -6.96 6.37
N PRO A 135 5.02 -7.43 7.12
CA PRO A 135 3.67 -6.92 6.96
C PRO A 135 3.64 -5.42 7.24
N LEU A 136 2.67 -4.73 6.66
CA LEU A 136 2.29 -3.44 7.20
C LEU A 136 1.91 -3.64 8.66
N ILE A 137 2.55 -2.89 9.56
CA ILE A 137 2.09 -2.83 10.93
C ILE A 137 0.61 -2.43 10.84
N PRO A 138 -0.31 -3.28 11.33
CA PRO A 138 -1.73 -2.97 11.25
C PRO A 138 -1.94 -1.56 11.80
N HIS A 139 -2.80 -0.77 11.16
CA HIS A 139 -3.18 0.53 11.69
C HIS A 139 -3.86 0.31 13.05
N ILE A 140 -3.06 0.32 14.11
CA ILE A 140 -3.55 0.40 15.47
C ILE A 140 -3.85 1.87 15.68
N ASP A 141 -5.08 2.18 16.07
CA ASP A 141 -5.45 3.52 16.52
C ASP A 141 -4.68 3.82 17.82
N LEU A 142 -3.44 4.28 17.66
CA LEU A 142 -2.60 4.67 18.77
C LEU A 142 -3.14 5.99 19.35
N ILE A 143 -3.41 5.97 20.64
CA ILE A 143 -3.95 7.10 21.38
C ILE A 143 -2.77 7.87 21.96
N ASP A 144 -2.66 9.14 21.59
CA ASP A 144 -1.60 10.03 22.07
C ASP A 144 -1.54 10.05 23.61
N GLY A 145 -0.34 9.90 24.17
CA GLY A 145 -0.11 9.86 25.61
C GLY A 145 -0.45 8.55 26.32
N LYS A 146 -0.88 7.49 25.60
CA LYS A 146 -1.07 6.15 26.19
C LYS A 146 0.21 5.32 26.16
N ALA A 147 0.33 4.42 27.15
CA ALA A 147 1.44 3.49 27.25
C ALA A 147 1.11 2.18 26.52
N TYR A 148 2.11 1.64 25.82
CA TYR A 148 2.00 0.40 25.06
C TYR A 148 3.17 -0.53 25.37
N LEU A 149 2.90 -1.84 25.33
CA LEU A 149 3.91 -2.90 25.23
C LEU A 149 4.19 -3.16 23.74
N PHE A 150 5.46 -3.32 23.37
CA PHE A 150 5.84 -3.65 21.99
C PHE A 150 7.22 -4.31 21.93
N ASN A 151 7.53 -4.96 20.81
CA ASN A 151 8.86 -5.46 20.48
C ASN A 151 9.49 -4.58 19.39
N LEU A 152 10.82 -4.54 19.29
CA LEU A 152 11.45 -4.02 18.08
C LEU A 152 11.43 -5.07 16.98
N VAL A 153 11.25 -4.67 15.73
CA VAL A 153 11.25 -5.61 14.58
C VAL A 153 12.56 -6.41 14.51
N SER A 154 13.68 -5.80 14.91
CA SER A 154 15.02 -6.41 14.93
C SER A 154 15.37 -7.17 16.21
N GLY A 155 14.45 -7.27 17.18
CA GLY A 155 14.77 -7.82 18.50
C GLY A 155 13.61 -8.54 19.18
N THR A 156 13.94 -9.40 20.13
CA THR A 156 12.94 -10.14 20.91
C THR A 156 12.59 -9.46 22.23
N GLN A 157 13.32 -8.39 22.59
CA GLN A 157 13.08 -7.66 23.83
C GLN A 157 11.75 -6.91 23.77
N VAL A 158 10.97 -7.05 24.85
CA VAL A 158 9.73 -6.30 25.05
C VAL A 158 10.07 -4.96 25.71
N HIS A 159 9.46 -3.91 25.18
CA HIS A 159 9.60 -2.53 25.62
C HIS A 159 8.24 -2.00 26.08
N VAL A 160 8.29 -0.99 26.94
CA VAL A 160 7.13 -0.19 27.33
C VAL A 160 7.44 1.27 27.02
N GLY A 161 6.53 1.93 26.30
CA GLY A 161 6.72 3.32 25.92
C GLY A 161 5.40 4.06 25.76
N ILE A 162 5.46 5.38 25.90
CA ILE A 162 4.32 6.28 25.71
C ILE A 162 4.29 6.71 24.25
N TYR A 163 3.15 6.51 23.58
CA TYR A 163 2.99 6.95 22.20
C TYR A 163 2.88 8.48 22.13
N SER A 164 3.67 9.09 21.26
CA SER A 164 3.56 10.49 20.85
C SER A 164 3.08 10.57 19.41
N LYS A 165 1.87 11.10 19.19
CA LYS A 165 1.29 11.32 17.86
C LYS A 165 2.06 12.35 17.05
N THR A 166 2.52 13.41 17.71
CA THR A 166 3.30 14.49 17.07
C THR A 166 4.62 13.99 16.50
N LEU A 167 5.29 13.08 17.22
CA LEU A 167 6.58 12.54 16.82
C LEU A 167 6.48 11.19 16.09
N MET A 168 5.29 10.58 16.05
CA MET A 168 5.05 9.24 15.50
C MET A 168 5.97 8.17 16.12
N ARG A 169 6.20 8.25 17.45
CA ARG A 169 7.19 7.44 18.19
C ARG A 169 6.67 6.95 19.52
N PHE A 170 7.23 5.85 20.01
CA PHE A 170 7.18 5.50 21.43
C PHE A 170 8.34 6.17 22.16
N ILE A 171 8.02 6.90 23.22
CA ILE A 171 8.97 7.55 24.13
C ILE A 171 9.16 6.66 25.34
N LEU A 172 10.42 6.31 25.62
CA LEU A 172 10.86 5.56 26.79
C LEU A 172 11.67 6.48 27.70
N GLU A 173 12.07 5.98 28.88
CA GLU A 173 12.83 6.74 29.86
C GLU A 173 14.17 7.29 29.32
N VAL A 174 14.85 6.50 28.47
CA VAL A 174 16.20 6.84 27.95
C VAL A 174 16.33 6.73 26.44
N SER A 175 15.24 6.39 25.73
CA SER A 175 15.27 6.17 24.29
C SER A 175 13.92 6.48 23.64
N HIS A 176 13.89 6.42 22.31
CA HIS A 176 12.67 6.48 21.55
C HIS A 176 12.77 5.54 20.35
N TYR A 177 11.63 5.04 19.89
CA TYR A 177 11.54 4.21 18.70
C TYR A 177 10.41 4.68 17.81
N ASP A 178 10.69 4.77 16.50
CA ASP A 178 9.66 5.00 15.49
C ASP A 178 8.65 3.84 15.54
N VAL A 179 7.36 4.14 15.40
CA VAL A 179 6.31 3.11 15.41
C VAL A 179 6.56 2.07 14.32
N SER A 180 7.12 2.49 13.18
CA SER A 180 7.55 1.65 12.06
C SER A 180 8.55 0.55 12.44
N LYS A 181 9.31 0.74 13.53
CA LYS A 181 10.31 -0.21 14.04
C LYS A 181 9.75 -1.13 15.12
N CYS A 182 8.45 -1.04 15.40
CA CYS A 182 7.80 -1.74 16.50
C CYS A 182 6.84 -2.82 15.98
N ALA A 183 6.81 -3.96 16.65
CA ALA A 183 5.91 -5.09 16.38
C ALA A 183 5.14 -5.47 17.67
N ASN A 184 4.07 -6.25 17.53
CA ASN A 184 3.25 -6.75 18.64
C ASN A 184 2.80 -5.65 19.62
N ILE A 185 2.42 -4.48 19.09
CA ILE A 185 2.03 -3.32 19.89
C ILE A 185 0.69 -3.62 20.61
N GLN A 186 0.66 -3.50 21.93
CA GLN A 186 -0.50 -3.77 22.78
C GLN A 186 -0.70 -2.63 23.77
N LEU A 187 -1.93 -2.15 23.91
CA LEU A 187 -2.26 -1.11 24.89
C LEU A 187 -2.07 -1.64 26.31
N LEU A 188 -1.35 -0.89 27.14
CA LEU A 188 -1.19 -1.23 28.56
C LEU A 188 -2.43 -0.76 29.34
N GLU A 189 -3.31 -1.68 29.68
CA GLU A 189 -4.46 -1.40 30.55
C GLU A 189 -4.04 -1.45 32.01
N VAL A 190 -4.29 -0.37 32.77
CA VAL A 190 -4.12 -0.37 34.21
C VAL A 190 -5.30 -1.12 34.82
N VAL A 191 -5.07 -2.33 35.32
CA VAL A 191 -6.06 -3.08 36.09
C VAL A 191 -6.36 -2.27 37.36
N LYS A 192 -7.63 -1.90 37.55
CA LYS A 192 -8.12 -1.23 38.76
C LYS A 192 -8.40 -2.23 39.88
#